data_AF-A0A7S4GYI8-F1
#
_entry.id   AF-A0A7S4GYI8-F1
#
_cell.length_a   1.000
_cell.length_b   1.000
_cell.length_c   1.000
_cell.angle_alpha   90.00
_cell.angle_beta   90.00
_cell.angle_gamma   90.00
#
_symmetry.space_group_name_H-M   'P 1'
#
loop_
_entity.id
_entity.type
_entity.pdbx_description
1 polymer ?
#
loop_
_entity_poly.entity_id
_entity_poly.type
_entity_poly.pdbx_seq_one_letter_code
_entity_poly.pdbx_strand_id
1 'polypeptide(L)'
;MLTTRPATLAQIQQIYQHIPEFAAAHSLQDLQLRIGDAAHYALIAELDGQPVGFKLGYQTGDDTFYSWLGGVLPAFRRCGVAGRLLEEQERWARMQSFTRLTVKTRNQFRAMLTLLVSRHYQIIALEKKGEVADYRLLLEKIL
;
A
#
# COMPACT_ATOMS: atom_id res chain seq x y z
N MET A 1 10.23 15.89 11.19
CA MET A 1 8.90 15.40 11.65
C MET A 1 8.25 14.58 10.54
N LEU A 2 7.76 13.37 10.88
CA LEU A 2 7.06 12.50 9.93
C LEU A 2 5.56 12.80 9.94
N THR A 3 5.01 13.19 8.79
CA THR A 3 3.58 13.47 8.59
C THR A 3 3.04 12.69 7.39
N THR A 4 1.71 12.66 7.26
CA THR A 4 1.02 12.07 6.11
C THR A 4 -0.05 13.04 5.60
N ARG A 5 -0.28 13.05 4.29
CA ARG A 5 -1.36 13.82 3.67
C ARG A 5 -2.00 13.07 2.51
N PRO A 6 -3.27 13.39 2.18
CA PRO A 6 -3.88 12.97 0.93
C PRO A 6 -3.06 13.41 -0.29
N ALA A 7 -3.13 12.64 -1.35
CA ALA A 7 -2.41 12.88 -2.59
C ALA A 7 -3.25 12.52 -3.83
N THR A 8 -2.87 13.04 -4.99
CA THR A 8 -3.43 12.60 -6.28
C THR A 8 -2.64 11.41 -6.82
N LEU A 9 -3.23 10.64 -7.74
CA LEU A 9 -2.52 9.55 -8.43
C LEU A 9 -1.28 10.04 -9.17
N ALA A 10 -1.31 11.26 -9.71
CA ALA A 10 -0.14 11.88 -10.35
C ALA A 10 1.01 12.10 -9.35
N GLN A 11 0.71 12.57 -8.14
CA GLN A 11 1.72 12.72 -7.08
C GLN A 11 2.23 11.36 -6.58
N ILE A 12 1.38 10.34 -6.53
CA ILE A 12 1.80 8.95 -6.25
C ILE A 12 2.81 8.48 -7.31
N GLN A 13 2.51 8.70 -8.59
CA GLN A 13 3.36 8.29 -9.70
C GLN A 13 4.77 8.90 -9.63
N GLN A 14 4.87 10.17 -9.19
CA GLN A 14 6.16 10.86 -9.02
C GLN A 14 7.09 10.16 -8.03
N ILE A 15 6.57 9.55 -6.97
CA ILE A 15 7.38 8.80 -5.99
C ILE A 15 7.55 7.35 -6.45
N TYR A 16 6.49 6.75 -6.98
CA TYR A 16 6.41 5.36 -7.44
C TYR A 16 7.58 5.00 -8.38
N GLN A 17 7.86 5.84 -9.37
CA GLN A 17 8.92 5.62 -10.36
C GLN A 17 10.34 5.54 -9.76
N HIS A 18 10.53 6.03 -8.54
CA HIS A 18 11.82 6.02 -7.83
C HIS A 18 11.96 4.84 -6.86
N ILE A 19 10.98 3.92 -6.82
CA ILE A 19 11.06 2.69 -6.03
C ILE A 19 11.57 1.55 -6.91
N PRO A 20 12.77 1.00 -6.64
CA PRO A 20 13.39 -0.01 -7.50
C PRO A 20 12.51 -1.25 -7.73
N GLU A 21 11.77 -1.68 -6.72
CA GLU A 21 10.87 -2.84 -6.78
C GLU A 21 9.67 -2.63 -7.73
N PHE A 22 9.41 -1.38 -8.13
CA PHE A 22 8.29 -0.97 -8.97
C PHE A 22 8.71 -0.42 -10.33
N ALA A 23 10.01 -0.31 -10.61
CA ALA A 23 10.51 0.30 -11.83
C ALA A 23 9.81 -0.31 -13.07
N ALA A 24 9.11 0.55 -13.83
CA ALA A 24 8.34 0.23 -15.02
C ALA A 24 7.13 -0.72 -14.86
N ALA A 25 6.59 -0.93 -13.65
CA ALA A 25 5.44 -1.83 -13.48
C ALA A 25 4.09 -1.21 -13.84
N HIS A 26 3.84 0.07 -13.53
CA HIS A 26 2.58 0.77 -13.84
C HIS A 26 2.81 2.24 -14.23
N SER A 27 2.16 2.67 -15.31
CA SER A 27 1.98 4.08 -15.67
C SER A 27 0.84 4.70 -14.87
N LEU A 28 0.73 6.03 -14.86
CA LEU A 28 -0.42 6.74 -14.28
C LEU A 28 -1.75 6.25 -14.88
N GLN A 29 -1.75 5.98 -16.19
CA GLN A 29 -2.93 5.48 -16.89
C GLN A 29 -3.30 4.07 -16.43
N ASP A 30 -2.33 3.19 -16.15
CA ASP A 30 -2.59 1.86 -15.58
C ASP A 30 -3.21 1.96 -14.18
N LEU A 31 -2.73 2.91 -13.36
CA LEU A 31 -3.31 3.15 -12.04
C LEU A 31 -4.77 3.59 -12.17
N GLN A 32 -5.05 4.55 -13.04
CA GLN A 32 -6.40 5.07 -13.29
C GLN A 32 -7.33 3.98 -13.83
N LEU A 33 -6.91 3.23 -14.85
CA LEU A 33 -7.70 2.17 -15.47
C LEU A 33 -8.04 1.07 -14.46
N ARG A 34 -7.09 0.71 -13.61
CA ARG A 34 -7.29 -0.35 -12.62
C ARG A 34 -8.20 0.05 -11.47
N ILE A 35 -8.13 1.30 -11.02
CA ILE A 35 -9.02 1.83 -9.97
C ILE A 35 -10.42 2.06 -10.54
N GLY A 36 -10.51 2.56 -11.79
CA GLY A 36 -11.78 2.94 -12.40
C GLY A 36 -12.53 3.96 -11.54
N ASP A 37 -13.83 3.75 -11.39
CA ASP A 37 -14.71 4.61 -10.60
C ASP A 37 -14.76 4.21 -9.11
N ALA A 38 -13.94 3.23 -8.68
CA ALA A 38 -13.93 2.80 -7.29
C ALA A 38 -13.47 3.92 -6.36
N ALA A 39 -14.12 4.00 -5.18
CA ALA A 39 -13.64 4.85 -4.11
C ALA A 39 -12.19 4.48 -3.77
N HIS A 40 -11.29 5.46 -3.79
CA HIS A 40 -9.86 5.24 -3.60
C HIS A 40 -9.26 6.26 -2.64
N TYR A 41 -8.13 5.89 -2.05
CA TYR A 41 -7.39 6.76 -1.17
C TYR A 41 -5.89 6.64 -1.42
N ALA A 42 -5.29 7.79 -1.70
CA ALA A 42 -3.89 7.98 -1.98
C ALA A 42 -3.27 8.87 -0.89
N LEU A 43 -2.12 8.43 -0.38
CA LEU A 43 -1.38 9.06 0.71
C LEU A 43 0.07 9.26 0.30
N ILE A 44 0.63 10.39 0.71
CA ILE A 44 2.08 10.62 0.74
C ILE A 44 2.51 10.81 2.19
N ALA A 45 3.62 10.18 2.55
CA ALA A 45 4.35 10.46 3.78
C ALA A 45 5.46 11.45 3.50
N GLU A 46 5.58 12.43 4.38
CA GLU A 46 6.60 13.47 4.31
C GLU A 46 7.48 13.44 5.56
N LEU A 47 8.78 13.51 5.36
CA LEU A 47 9.75 13.71 6.43
C LEU A 47 10.33 15.11 6.26
N ASP A 48 10.03 16.01 7.19
CA ASP A 48 10.47 17.42 7.14
C ASP A 48 10.09 18.12 5.82
N GLY A 49 8.86 17.84 5.36
CA GLY A 49 8.30 18.40 4.12
C GLY A 49 8.74 17.68 2.83
N GLN A 50 9.71 16.77 2.91
CA GLN A 50 10.13 15.97 1.75
C GLN A 50 9.25 14.73 1.60
N PRO A 51 8.64 14.46 0.42
CA PRO A 51 7.97 13.20 0.15
C PRO A 51 8.94 12.01 0.18
N VAL A 52 8.65 11.02 1.02
CA VAL A 52 9.55 9.87 1.26
C VAL A 52 8.91 8.51 1.02
N GLY A 53 7.60 8.46 0.89
CA GLY A 53 6.87 7.23 0.62
C GLY A 53 5.41 7.50 0.33
N PHE A 54 4.72 6.48 -0.14
CA PHE A 54 3.32 6.60 -0.49
C PHE A 54 2.53 5.33 -0.19
N LYS A 55 1.21 5.46 -0.16
CA LYS A 55 0.29 4.35 -0.10
C LYS A 55 -0.97 4.66 -0.90
N LEU A 56 -1.46 3.67 -1.63
CA LEU A 56 -2.59 3.76 -2.54
C LEU A 56 -3.46 2.51 -2.35
N GLY A 57 -4.75 2.72 -2.15
CA GLY A 57 -5.72 1.65 -2.11
C GLY A 57 -7.04 2.07 -2.74
N TYR A 58 -7.90 1.10 -2.99
CA TYR A 58 -9.22 1.30 -3.58
C TYR A 58 -10.20 0.22 -3.13
N GLN A 59 -11.48 0.52 -3.21
CA GLN A 59 -12.55 -0.42 -2.89
C GLN A 59 -12.58 -1.60 -3.87
N THR A 60 -12.77 -2.81 -3.35
CA THR A 60 -12.87 -4.05 -4.17
C THR A 60 -14.11 -4.88 -3.89
N GLY A 61 -14.90 -4.48 -2.88
CA GLY A 61 -16.21 -5.03 -2.54
C GLY A 61 -16.95 -4.03 -1.66
N ASP A 62 -18.17 -4.34 -1.25
CA ASP A 62 -19.06 -3.38 -0.58
C ASP A 62 -18.46 -2.81 0.72
N ASP A 63 -17.70 -3.61 1.46
CA ASP A 63 -17.13 -3.27 2.77
C ASP A 63 -15.61 -3.48 2.86
N THR A 64 -14.96 -3.72 1.72
CA THR A 64 -13.55 -4.12 1.66
C THR A 64 -12.70 -3.11 0.91
N PHE A 65 -11.73 -2.54 1.62
CA PHE A 65 -10.72 -1.67 1.05
C PHE A 65 -9.43 -2.44 0.76
N TYR A 66 -8.99 -2.45 -0.49
CA TYR A 66 -7.76 -3.11 -0.89
C TYR A 66 -6.60 -2.11 -0.89
N SER A 67 -5.67 -2.29 0.05
CA SER A 67 -4.41 -1.57 0.12
C SER A 67 -3.43 -2.15 -0.90
N TRP A 68 -3.45 -1.55 -2.09
CA TRP A 68 -2.86 -2.12 -3.29
C TRP A 68 -1.36 -1.84 -3.43
N LEU A 69 -0.99 -0.56 -3.54
CA LEU A 69 0.38 -0.14 -3.80
C LEU A 69 0.89 0.69 -2.64
N GLY A 70 2.13 0.48 -2.28
CA GLY A 70 2.78 1.31 -1.29
C GLY A 70 4.26 0.99 -1.20
N GLY A 71 5.05 2.03 -0.98
CA GLY A 71 6.48 1.88 -0.88
C GLY A 71 7.13 3.12 -0.29
N VAL A 72 8.37 2.93 0.13
CA VAL A 72 9.20 3.96 0.75
C VAL A 72 10.50 4.03 -0.03
N LEU A 73 10.91 5.25 -0.36
CA LEU A 73 12.18 5.52 -1.02
C LEU A 73 13.32 4.85 -0.23
N PRO A 74 14.30 4.20 -0.90
CA PRO A 74 15.34 3.41 -0.23
C PRO A 74 16.03 4.11 0.95
N ALA A 75 16.38 5.39 0.79
CA ALA A 75 17.06 6.19 1.81
C ALA A 75 16.24 6.44 3.09
N PHE A 76 14.92 6.23 3.05
CA PHE A 76 14.00 6.53 4.16
C PHE A 76 13.36 5.28 4.76
N ARG A 77 13.83 4.09 4.36
CA ARG A 77 13.36 2.81 4.91
C ARG A 77 13.79 2.66 6.37
N ARG A 78 13.04 1.85 7.12
CA ARG A 78 13.27 1.57 8.55
C ARG A 78 13.11 2.79 9.48
N CYS A 79 12.58 3.91 8.97
CA CYS A 79 12.25 5.10 9.76
C CYS A 79 10.74 5.17 10.16
N GLY A 80 10.04 4.04 10.18
CA GLY A 80 8.61 3.97 10.54
C GLY A 80 7.62 4.45 9.45
N VAL A 81 8.10 4.97 8.32
CA VAL A 81 7.28 5.56 7.23
C VAL A 81 6.16 4.62 6.76
N ALA A 82 6.47 3.37 6.43
CA ALA A 82 5.47 2.41 5.94
C ALA A 82 4.40 2.07 6.98
N GLY A 83 4.78 2.04 8.27
CA GLY A 83 3.85 1.83 9.38
C GLY A 83 2.88 3.00 9.52
N ARG A 84 3.40 4.23 9.51
CA ARG A 84 2.57 5.44 9.58
C ARG A 84 1.59 5.55 8.42
N LEU A 85 2.03 5.24 7.19
CA LEU A 85 1.16 5.18 6.02
C LEU A 85 0.06 4.13 6.15
N LEU A 86 0.38 2.95 6.69
CA LEU A 86 -0.60 1.88 6.91
C LEU A 86 -1.64 2.29 7.96
N GLU A 87 -1.20 2.83 9.10
CA GLU A 87 -2.09 3.31 10.18
C GLU A 87 -3.07 4.37 9.67
N GLU A 88 -2.58 5.32 8.89
CA GLU A 88 -3.41 6.38 8.33
C GLU A 88 -4.45 5.84 7.32
N GLN A 89 -4.05 4.87 6.49
CA GLN A 89 -4.98 4.24 5.56
C GLN A 89 -6.05 3.39 6.27
N GLU A 90 -5.68 2.68 7.33
CA GLU A 90 -6.63 1.96 8.19
C GLU A 90 -7.62 2.92 8.87
N ARG A 91 -7.13 4.07 9.36
CA ARG A 91 -7.96 5.11 9.96
C ARG A 91 -8.95 5.68 8.95
N TRP A 92 -8.48 6.02 7.75
CA TRP A 92 -9.34 6.50 6.67
C TRP A 92 -10.39 5.47 6.29
N ALA A 93 -9.99 4.20 6.13
CA ALA A 93 -10.90 3.14 5.73
C ALA A 93 -12.07 2.96 6.73
N ARG A 94 -11.79 3.01 8.05
CA ARG A 94 -12.83 3.01 9.09
C ARG A 94 -13.79 4.19 8.97
N MET A 95 -13.28 5.39 8.69
CA MET A 95 -14.12 6.58 8.53
C MET A 95 -15.03 6.49 7.28
N GLN A 96 -14.66 5.68 6.30
CA GLN A 96 -15.48 5.39 5.12
C GLN A 96 -16.38 4.16 5.30
N SER A 97 -16.52 3.67 6.54
CA SER A 97 -17.36 2.50 6.89
C SER A 97 -16.89 1.17 6.28
N PHE A 98 -15.65 1.08 5.79
CA PHE A 98 -15.06 -0.21 5.45
C PHE A 98 -14.80 -1.02 6.72
N THR A 99 -15.17 -2.30 6.70
CA THR A 99 -14.99 -3.22 7.83
C THR A 99 -13.77 -4.10 7.67
N ARG A 100 -13.20 -4.16 6.46
CA ARG A 100 -12.04 -5.00 6.14
C ARG A 100 -11.03 -4.27 5.28
N LEU A 101 -9.75 -4.53 5.57
CA LEU A 101 -8.63 -4.08 4.76
C LEU A 101 -7.82 -5.28 4.29
N THR A 102 -7.63 -5.39 2.98
CA THR A 102 -6.84 -6.47 2.36
C THR A 102 -5.55 -5.93 1.75
N VAL A 103 -4.49 -6.73 1.81
CA VAL A 103 -3.18 -6.42 1.22
C VAL A 103 -2.66 -7.66 0.50
N LYS A 104 -2.11 -7.49 -0.70
CA LYS A 104 -1.40 -8.56 -1.40
C LYS A 104 0.09 -8.25 -1.51
N THR A 105 0.93 -9.16 -1.05
CA THR A 105 2.40 -9.04 -1.16
C THR A 105 3.01 -10.30 -1.77
N ARG A 106 4.27 -10.22 -2.20
CA ARG A 106 5.05 -11.39 -2.64
C ARG A 106 5.82 -11.97 -1.45
N ASN A 107 6.05 -13.28 -1.47
CA ASN A 107 6.71 -14.01 -0.40
C ASN A 107 8.14 -13.51 -0.12
N GLN A 108 8.84 -13.03 -1.15
CA GLN A 108 10.18 -12.42 -1.00
C GLN A 108 10.21 -11.10 -0.23
N PHE A 109 9.10 -10.36 -0.13
CA PHE A 109 9.05 -9.06 0.55
C PHE A 109 8.88 -9.21 2.06
N ARG A 110 9.92 -9.76 2.71
CA ARG A 110 9.95 -10.06 4.16
C ARG A 110 9.59 -8.86 5.02
N ALA A 111 10.10 -7.66 4.70
CA ALA A 111 9.80 -6.45 5.46
C ALA A 111 8.31 -6.07 5.42
N MET A 112 7.64 -6.26 4.28
CA MET A 112 6.20 -6.04 4.16
C MET A 112 5.42 -7.08 4.95
N LEU A 113 5.80 -8.36 4.86
CA LEU A 113 5.17 -9.43 5.65
C LEU A 113 5.31 -9.19 7.16
N THR A 114 6.50 -8.84 7.62
CA THR A 114 6.74 -8.51 9.04
C THR A 114 5.88 -7.33 9.48
N LEU A 115 5.81 -6.26 8.67
CA LEU A 115 4.94 -5.11 8.97
C LEU A 115 3.48 -5.54 9.12
N LEU A 116 2.93 -6.27 8.14
CA LEU A 116 1.53 -6.66 8.15
C LEU A 116 1.20 -7.59 9.32
N VAL A 117 2.02 -8.61 9.57
CA VAL A 117 1.84 -9.54 10.70
C VAL A 117 1.93 -8.79 12.03
N SER A 118 2.89 -7.87 12.20
CA SER A 118 3.00 -7.04 13.41
C SER A 118 1.80 -6.11 13.63
N ARG A 119 0.99 -5.87 12.59
CA ARG A 119 -0.21 -5.04 12.62
C ARG A 119 -1.49 -5.87 12.60
N HIS A 120 -1.39 -7.15 12.96
CA HIS A 120 -2.48 -8.11 13.12
C HIS A 120 -3.22 -8.46 11.83
N TYR A 121 -2.55 -8.32 10.68
CA TYR A 121 -3.06 -8.92 9.45
C TYR A 121 -2.88 -10.44 9.49
N GLN A 122 -3.91 -11.16 9.10
CA GLN A 122 -3.91 -12.61 8.96
C GLN A 122 -3.64 -12.98 7.51
N ILE A 123 -2.82 -14.01 7.27
CA ILE A 123 -2.64 -14.58 5.93
C ILE A 123 -3.84 -15.47 5.65
N ILE A 124 -4.61 -15.14 4.61
CA ILE A 124 -5.87 -15.84 4.28
C ILE A 124 -5.78 -16.63 2.98
N ALA A 125 -4.80 -16.35 2.12
CA ALA A 125 -4.58 -17.14 0.90
C ALA A 125 -3.14 -17.08 0.40
N LEU A 126 -2.76 -18.13 -0.35
CA LEU A 126 -1.51 -18.26 -1.08
C LEU A 126 -1.82 -18.56 -2.55
N GLU A 127 -1.30 -17.73 -3.46
CA GLU A 127 -1.33 -17.97 -4.90
C GLU A 127 0.08 -18.36 -5.36
N LYS A 128 0.25 -19.59 -5.87
CA LYS A 128 1.52 -20.04 -6.46
C LYS A 128 1.76 -19.32 -7.78
N LYS A 129 2.91 -18.66 -7.91
CA LYS A 129 3.37 -17.96 -9.12
C LYS A 129 4.88 -18.06 -9.19
N GLY A 130 5.42 -18.50 -10.34
CA GLY A 130 6.86 -18.64 -10.51
C GLY A 130 7.49 -19.50 -9.40
N GLU A 131 8.62 -19.04 -8.88
CA GLU A 131 9.31 -19.67 -7.76
C GLU A 131 8.68 -19.33 -6.42
N VAL A 132 9.07 -20.03 -5.35
CA VAL A 132 8.55 -19.80 -3.98
C VAL A 132 8.66 -18.33 -3.55
N ALA A 133 9.68 -17.61 -4.01
CA ALA A 133 9.88 -16.17 -3.77
C ALA A 133 8.78 -15.28 -4.39
N ASP A 134 8.19 -15.71 -5.49
CA ASP A 134 7.18 -14.97 -6.26
C ASP A 134 5.74 -15.30 -5.88
N TYR A 135 5.55 -16.31 -5.03
CA TYR A 135 4.24 -16.65 -4.49
C TYR A 135 3.59 -15.41 -3.86
N ARG A 136 2.30 -15.24 -4.11
CA ARG A 136 1.56 -14.09 -3.60
C ARG A 136 0.78 -14.51 -2.38
N LEU A 137 0.86 -13.69 -1.36
CA LEU A 137 0.16 -13.86 -0.10
C LEU A 137 -0.92 -12.79 -0.05
N LEU A 138 -2.16 -13.21 0.17
CA LEU A 138 -3.27 -12.33 0.50
C LEU A 138 -3.39 -12.28 2.02
N LEU A 139 -3.38 -11.07 2.56
CA LEU A 139 -3.54 -10.80 3.97
C LEU A 139 -4.75 -9.91 4.20
N GLU A 140 -5.41 -10.09 5.33
CA GLU A 140 -6.60 -9.34 5.72
C GLU A 140 -6.52 -8.89 7.18
N LYS A 141 -7.14 -7.75 7.46
CA LYS A 141 -7.41 -7.27 8.82
C LYS A 141 -8.85 -6.77 8.91
N ILE A 142 -9.56 -7.20 9.94
CA ILE A 142 -10.84 -6.58 10.34
C ILE A 142 -10.52 -5.21 10.96
N LEU A 143 -11.18 -4.17 10.46
CA LEU A 143 -10.96 -2.78 10.86
C LEU A 143 -11.73 -2.43 12.13
#